data_AF-A0A8C2IG42-F1
#
_entry.id   AF-A0A8C2IG42-F1
#
_cell.length_a   1.000
_cell.length_b   1.000
_cell.length_c   1.000
_cell.angle_alpha   90.00
_cell.angle_beta   90.00
_cell.angle_gamma   90.00
#
_symmetry.space_group_name_H-M   'P 1'
#
loop_
_entity.id
_entity.type
_entity.pdbx_description
1 polymer ?
#
loop_
_entity_poly.entity_id
_entity_poly.type
_entity_poly.pdbx_seq_one_letter_code
_entity_poly.pdbx_strand_id
1 'polypeptide(L)'
;MDCRVLSVQSHVVRGYVGNKSASFPLQVLGFEVDTINSVQFSNHTGYEHWKGQVLTADELHVLYEGIKLNNVNQYDYVLTGTLMSAIGLNRIMYVQKEINSKHDAAVLTSDLDMFGSRGRQFKDVFLQLTLHSIRMDIPRVDAVFVGTGDLFAAMLLAWTHLHPDNLKLAFWQPSPAQLELRMVQSKADIEDPAIVVNAVVL
;
A
#
# COMPACT_ATOMS: atom_id res chain seq x y z
N MET A 1 -5.40 18.01 12.39
CA MET A 1 -4.44 18.13 11.28
C MET A 1 -4.75 16.99 10.34
N ASP A 2 -4.82 17.27 9.05
CA ASP A 2 -5.11 16.24 8.05
C ASP A 2 -3.91 15.30 7.94
N CYS A 3 -4.15 13.99 7.95
CA CYS A 3 -3.08 12.99 7.86
C CYS A 3 -2.68 12.79 6.40
N ARG A 4 -1.42 13.11 6.05
CA ARG A 4 -0.93 13.08 4.66
C ARG A 4 0.02 11.90 4.40
N VAL A 5 -0.25 11.17 3.32
CA VAL A 5 0.49 9.98 2.90
C VAL A 5 1.14 10.22 1.55
N LEU A 6 2.46 10.06 1.46
CA LEU A 6 3.16 9.97 0.17
C LEU A 6 3.23 8.51 -0.27
N SER A 7 2.49 8.14 -1.30
CA SER A 7 2.48 6.79 -1.86
C SER A 7 3.33 6.69 -3.14
N VAL A 8 4.43 5.94 -3.08
CA VAL A 8 5.34 5.69 -4.21
C VAL A 8 5.21 4.22 -4.65
N GLN A 9 4.31 3.96 -5.60
CA GLN A 9 3.99 2.61 -6.06
C GLN A 9 3.65 2.60 -7.56
N SER A 10 3.41 1.40 -8.10
CA SER A 10 2.98 1.20 -9.49
C SER A 10 1.58 1.78 -9.75
N HIS A 11 1.28 2.13 -10.99
CA HIS A 11 -0.06 2.54 -11.42
C HIS A 11 -0.50 1.84 -12.71
N VAL A 12 -1.79 1.51 -12.78
CA VAL A 12 -2.43 0.92 -13.96
C VAL A 12 -3.69 1.68 -14.36
N VAL A 13 -3.93 1.81 -15.67
CA VAL A 13 -5.15 2.45 -16.20
C VAL A 13 -6.37 1.56 -15.94
N ARG A 14 -6.30 0.26 -16.26
CA ARG A 14 -7.33 -0.75 -15.99
C ARG A 14 -6.92 -1.69 -14.85
N GLY A 15 -7.89 -2.03 -13.99
CA GLY A 15 -7.69 -2.84 -12.80
C GLY A 15 -7.24 -2.02 -11.59
N TYR A 16 -6.89 -2.72 -10.50
CA TYR A 16 -6.47 -2.14 -9.21
C TYR A 16 -5.23 -2.85 -8.69
N VAL A 17 -4.08 -2.19 -8.81
CA VAL A 17 -2.80 -2.59 -8.20
C VAL A 17 -2.03 -1.31 -7.83
N GLY A 18 -1.03 -1.43 -6.95
CA GLY A 18 -0.20 -0.32 -6.48
C GLY A 18 -1.02 0.87 -6.00
N ASN A 19 -0.66 2.08 -6.43
CA ASN A 19 -1.31 3.33 -6.03
C ASN A 19 -2.82 3.32 -6.29
N LYS A 20 -3.29 2.63 -7.34
CA LYS A 20 -4.72 2.57 -7.62
C LYS A 20 -5.47 1.67 -6.63
N SER A 21 -4.79 0.66 -6.07
CA SER A 21 -5.33 -0.19 -5.00
C SER A 21 -5.24 0.49 -3.63
N ALA A 22 -4.17 1.27 -3.39
CA ALA A 22 -3.91 1.90 -2.09
C ALA A 22 -4.63 3.25 -1.88
N SER A 23 -4.69 4.11 -2.90
CA SER A 23 -5.12 5.49 -2.71
C SER A 23 -6.61 5.61 -2.43
N PHE A 24 -7.44 4.87 -3.15
CA PHE A 24 -8.89 4.97 -2.97
C PHE A 24 -9.35 4.58 -1.56
N PRO A 25 -8.93 3.43 -0.97
CA PRO A 25 -9.26 3.11 0.41
C PRO A 25 -8.79 4.15 1.42
N LEU A 26 -7.55 4.65 1.29
CA LEU A 26 -7.00 5.68 2.16
C LEU A 26 -7.83 6.98 2.09
N GLN A 27 -8.19 7.42 0.89
CA GLN A 27 -9.01 8.62 0.69
C GLN A 27 -10.43 8.44 1.22
N VAL A 28 -11.02 7.24 1.06
CA VAL A 28 -12.32 6.90 1.66
C VAL A 28 -12.26 7.01 3.18
N LEU A 29 -11.14 6.63 3.80
CA LEU A 29 -10.90 6.73 5.24
C LEU A 29 -10.40 8.11 5.71
N GLY A 30 -10.42 9.12 4.84
CA GLY A 30 -10.14 10.52 5.20
C GLY A 30 -8.66 10.93 5.17
N PHE A 31 -7.78 10.14 4.56
CA PHE A 31 -6.37 10.49 4.38
C PHE A 31 -6.16 11.35 3.13
N GLU A 32 -5.26 12.33 3.23
CA GLU A 32 -4.73 13.07 2.08
C GLU A 32 -3.63 12.23 1.42
N VAL A 33 -3.86 11.77 0.19
CA VAL A 33 -2.92 10.84 -0.48
C VAL A 33 -2.31 11.49 -1.71
N ASP A 34 -1.00 11.71 -1.65
CA ASP A 34 -0.20 12.16 -2.79
C ASP A 34 0.52 10.97 -3.40
N THR A 35 0.37 10.79 -4.72
CA THR A 35 0.90 9.60 -5.41
C THR A 35 2.04 9.95 -6.36
N ILE A 36 3.17 9.25 -6.25
CA ILE A 36 4.19 9.16 -7.31
C ILE A 36 4.07 7.78 -7.96
N ASN A 37 3.75 7.76 -9.24
CA ASN A 37 3.54 6.53 -10.00
C ASN A 37 4.87 6.03 -10.57
N SER A 38 5.40 4.93 -10.03
CA SER A 38 6.67 4.32 -10.46
C SER A 38 6.60 3.74 -11.86
N VAL A 39 5.43 3.29 -12.27
CA VAL A 39 5.10 2.89 -13.63
C VAL A 39 3.71 3.41 -13.95
N GLN A 40 3.43 3.60 -15.23
CA GLN A 40 2.09 3.82 -15.73
C GLN A 40 1.82 2.83 -16.84
N PHE A 41 1.14 1.74 -16.51
CA PHE A 41 0.77 0.69 -17.46
C PHE A 41 -0.71 0.71 -17.80
N SER A 42 -1.05 0.15 -18.95
CA SER A 42 -2.43 -0.09 -19.40
C SER A 42 -3.21 -0.97 -18.42
N ASN A 43 -2.58 -2.05 -17.94
CA ASN A 43 -3.13 -3.02 -16.99
C ASN A 43 -1.96 -3.74 -16.29
N HIS A 44 -2.25 -4.54 -15.26
CA HIS A 44 -1.20 -5.30 -14.58
C HIS A 44 -0.59 -6.37 -15.48
N THR A 45 0.63 -6.80 -15.15
CA THR A 45 1.47 -7.70 -15.97
C THR A 45 1.00 -9.17 -15.99
N GLY A 46 -0.11 -9.48 -15.31
CA GLY A 46 -0.74 -10.80 -15.33
C GLY A 46 -1.64 -11.03 -16.54
N TYR A 47 -1.97 -9.95 -17.27
CA TYR A 47 -2.65 -10.03 -18.57
C TYR A 47 -1.68 -10.43 -19.69
N GLU A 48 -2.22 -11.04 -20.76
CA GLU A 48 -1.45 -11.47 -21.94
C GLU A 48 -0.69 -10.31 -22.60
N HIS A 49 -1.27 -9.11 -22.61
CA HIS A 49 -0.66 -7.92 -23.17
C HIS A 49 -0.71 -6.77 -22.18
N TRP A 50 0.37 -6.00 -22.13
CA TRP A 50 0.45 -4.74 -21.41
C TRP A 50 1.47 -3.82 -22.10
N LYS A 51 1.25 -2.53 -21.97
CA LYS A 51 2.10 -1.44 -22.47
C LYS A 51 2.10 -0.29 -21.48
N GLY A 52 3.17 0.50 -21.49
CA GLY A 52 3.25 1.76 -20.77
C GLY A 52 4.69 2.17 -20.48
N GLN A 53 4.85 3.08 -19.53
CA GLN A 53 6.12 3.72 -19.20
C GLN A 53 6.56 3.37 -17.78
N VAL A 54 7.86 3.43 -17.56
CA VAL A 54 8.50 3.27 -16.25
C VAL A 54 9.13 4.61 -15.89
N LEU A 55 8.82 5.12 -14.71
CA LEU A 55 9.44 6.32 -14.16
C LEU A 55 10.89 6.00 -13.80
N THR A 56 11.81 6.86 -14.22
CA THR A 56 13.23 6.74 -13.87
C THR A 56 13.52 7.36 -12.49
N ALA A 57 14.69 7.06 -11.93
CA ALA A 57 15.14 7.65 -10.67
C ALA A 57 15.25 9.19 -10.74
N ASP A 58 15.70 9.72 -11.88
CA ASP A 58 15.87 11.16 -12.09
C ASP A 58 14.51 11.86 -12.24
N GLU A 59 13.55 11.24 -12.93
CA GLU A 59 12.19 11.79 -13.01
C GLU A 59 11.49 11.79 -11.65
N LEU A 60 11.69 10.75 -10.83
CA LEU A 60 11.21 10.76 -9.44
C LEU A 60 11.85 11.91 -8.65
N HIS A 61 13.15 12.15 -8.83
CA HIS A 61 13.82 13.28 -8.19
C HIS A 61 13.18 14.61 -8.58
N VAL A 62 12.91 14.84 -9.87
CA VAL A 62 12.30 16.09 -10.36
C VAL A 62 10.96 16.33 -9.68
N LEU A 63 10.12 15.29 -9.55
CA LEU A 63 8.83 15.39 -8.85
C LEU A 63 9.00 15.74 -7.37
N TYR A 64 9.85 15.00 -6.66
CA TYR A 64 10.07 15.25 -5.22
C TYR A 64 10.73 16.62 -4.97
N GLU A 65 11.64 17.05 -5.84
CA GLU A 65 12.25 18.37 -5.77
C GLU A 65 11.20 19.47 -5.97
N GLY A 66 10.26 19.30 -6.89
CA GLY A 66 9.11 20.21 -7.03
C GLY A 66 8.29 20.34 -5.74
N ILE A 67 7.99 19.22 -5.07
CA ILE A 67 7.30 19.22 -3.76
C ILE A 67 8.14 19.96 -2.70
N LYS A 68 9.45 19.68 -2.65
CA LYS A 68 10.39 20.29 -1.70
C LYS A 68 10.53 21.79 -1.91
N LEU A 69 10.67 22.27 -3.14
CA LEU A 69 10.83 23.68 -3.48
C LEU A 69 9.58 24.50 -3.10
N ASN A 70 8.40 23.88 -3.10
CA ASN A 70 7.16 24.49 -2.68
C ASN A 70 6.89 24.38 -1.18
N ASN A 71 7.82 23.81 -0.40
CA ASN A 71 7.68 23.59 1.05
C ASN A 71 6.44 22.76 1.45
N VAL A 72 5.96 21.89 0.55
CA VAL A 72 4.81 20.98 0.79
C VAL A 72 5.26 19.54 0.96
N ASN A 73 6.48 19.33 1.48
CA ASN A 73 7.09 18.01 1.65
C ASN A 73 6.91 17.44 3.07
N GLN A 74 5.83 17.83 3.75
CA GLN A 74 5.48 17.36 5.09
C GLN A 74 4.49 16.20 4.96
N TYR A 75 4.88 15.03 5.45
CA TYR A 75 4.09 13.80 5.37
C TYR A 75 4.11 13.09 6.72
N ASP A 76 2.99 12.49 7.09
CA ASP A 76 2.86 11.65 8.28
C ASP A 76 3.28 10.21 7.97
N TYR A 77 3.02 9.77 6.73
CA TYR A 77 3.37 8.44 6.27
C TYR A 77 3.99 8.45 4.87
N VAL A 78 4.87 7.49 4.65
CA VAL A 78 5.35 7.11 3.32
C VAL A 78 4.98 5.65 3.06
N LEU A 79 4.24 5.42 1.99
CA LEU A 79 3.79 4.09 1.57
C LEU A 79 4.54 3.70 0.29
N THR A 80 5.17 2.53 0.28
CA THR A 80 5.95 2.02 -0.87
C THR A 80 5.54 0.58 -1.18
N GLY A 81 5.79 0.07 -2.38
CA GLY A 81 5.45 -1.32 -2.76
C GLY A 81 6.62 -2.10 -3.35
N THR A 82 6.39 -3.32 -3.86
CA THR A 82 7.44 -4.19 -4.41
C THR A 82 8.24 -3.47 -5.50
N LEU A 83 9.53 -3.26 -5.22
CA LEU A 83 10.42 -2.44 -6.02
C LEU A 83 10.97 -3.22 -7.21
N MET A 84 10.21 -3.24 -8.31
CA MET A 84 10.67 -3.79 -9.59
C MET A 84 11.63 -2.82 -10.31
N SER A 85 12.88 -2.83 -9.84
CA SER A 85 14.14 -2.71 -10.60
C SER A 85 14.41 -1.59 -11.63
N ALA A 86 13.77 -0.41 -11.58
CA ALA A 86 14.21 0.73 -12.42
C ALA A 86 14.50 2.04 -11.66
N ILE A 87 13.78 2.31 -10.57
CA ILE A 87 13.87 3.59 -9.84
C ILE A 87 15.08 3.64 -8.89
N GLY A 88 15.76 2.50 -8.69
CA GLY A 88 16.83 2.36 -7.72
C GLY A 88 16.30 2.50 -6.30
N LEU A 89 16.34 1.40 -5.53
CA LEU A 89 16.01 1.37 -4.09
C LEU A 89 16.59 2.58 -3.33
N ASN A 90 17.80 2.99 -3.72
CA ASN A 90 18.53 4.13 -3.18
C ASN A 90 17.80 5.48 -3.27
N ARG A 91 16.99 5.73 -4.31
CA ARG A 91 16.34 7.05 -4.48
C ARG A 91 15.08 7.17 -3.64
N ILE A 92 14.31 6.09 -3.50
CA ILE A 92 13.18 6.04 -2.57
C ILE A 92 13.69 6.14 -1.13
N MET A 93 14.78 5.44 -0.80
CA MET A 93 15.45 5.61 0.50
C MET A 93 15.96 7.04 0.72
N TYR A 94 16.41 7.75 -0.32
CA TYR A 94 16.80 9.15 -0.21
C TYR A 94 15.59 10.05 0.10
N VAL A 95 14.48 9.90 -0.64
CA VAL A 95 13.22 10.62 -0.35
C VAL A 95 12.77 10.33 1.08
N GLN A 96 12.81 9.07 1.50
CA GLN A 96 12.44 8.68 2.86
C GLN A 96 13.30 9.37 3.92
N LYS A 97 14.62 9.38 3.75
CA LYS A 97 15.55 10.04 4.67
C LYS A 97 15.32 11.55 4.73
N GLU A 98 15.00 12.19 3.61
CA GLU A 98 14.70 13.63 3.55
C GLU A 98 13.36 13.97 4.20
N ILE A 99 12.35 13.11 4.11
CA ILE A 99 11.09 13.29 4.82
C ILE A 99 11.34 13.13 6.33
N ASN A 100 12.04 12.06 6.72
CA ASN A 100 12.34 11.76 8.13
C ASN A 100 13.26 12.79 8.81
N SER A 101 14.09 13.51 8.06
CA SER A 101 14.92 14.58 8.64
C SER A 101 14.13 15.83 9.04
N LYS A 102 12.90 16.00 8.52
CA LYS A 102 12.02 17.13 8.83
C LYS A 102 10.83 16.74 9.72
N HIS A 103 10.36 15.50 9.61
CA HIS A 103 9.19 14.99 10.32
C HIS A 103 9.34 13.48 10.48
N ASP A 104 9.11 12.92 11.67
CA ASP A 104 9.20 11.47 11.92
C ASP A 104 8.06 10.70 11.23
N ALA A 105 8.10 10.67 9.89
CA ALA A 105 7.11 9.96 9.09
C ALA A 105 7.29 8.45 9.24
N ALA A 106 6.19 7.75 9.50
CA ALA A 106 6.19 6.30 9.56
C ALA A 106 6.24 5.72 8.13
N VAL A 107 7.00 4.64 7.96
CA VAL A 107 7.21 4.01 6.65
C VAL A 107 6.51 2.67 6.62
N LEU A 108 5.69 2.44 5.61
CA LEU A 108 5.07 1.16 5.36
C LEU A 108 5.39 0.66 3.95
N THR A 109 5.70 -0.63 3.86
CA THR A 109 5.97 -1.33 2.61
C THR A 109 4.84 -2.32 2.31
N SER A 110 4.23 -2.22 1.13
CA SER A 110 3.22 -3.16 0.61
C SER A 110 3.82 -4.42 -0.02
N ASP A 111 5.13 -4.67 0.17
CA ASP A 111 5.80 -5.92 -0.23
C ASP A 111 5.39 -7.13 0.64
N LEU A 112 4.15 -7.10 1.12
CA LEU A 112 3.48 -8.20 1.75
C LEU A 112 2.95 -9.06 0.61
N ASP A 113 3.78 -10.02 0.19
CA ASP A 113 3.46 -11.08 -0.76
C ASP A 113 2.43 -12.06 -0.13
N MET A 114 1.26 -11.55 0.29
CA MET A 114 0.29 -12.25 1.14
C MET A 114 -0.46 -13.37 0.41
N PHE A 115 -0.51 -13.34 -0.93
CA PHE A 115 -1.39 -14.21 -1.72
C PHE A 115 -0.68 -15.00 -2.83
N GLY A 116 0.58 -15.35 -2.61
CA GLY A 116 1.21 -16.49 -3.27
C GLY A 116 1.79 -16.20 -4.66
N SER A 117 3.01 -15.66 -4.68
CA SER A 117 4.01 -16.17 -5.61
C SER A 117 4.38 -17.60 -5.19
N ARG A 118 4.32 -18.56 -6.13
CA ARG A 118 4.37 -20.01 -5.87
C ARG A 118 5.44 -20.41 -4.83
N GLY A 119 5.02 -21.07 -3.75
CA GLY A 119 5.89 -21.96 -2.97
C GLY A 119 6.38 -21.48 -1.60
N ARG A 120 5.97 -20.32 -1.08
CA ARG A 120 6.29 -19.94 0.31
C ARG A 120 5.02 -19.89 1.18
N GLN A 121 4.95 -20.79 2.17
CA GLN A 121 4.10 -20.60 3.34
C GLN A 121 4.70 -19.44 4.13
N PHE A 122 4.01 -18.31 4.24
CA PHE A 122 4.42 -17.29 5.20
C PHE A 122 3.68 -17.51 6.51
N LYS A 123 4.45 -17.63 7.59
CA LYS A 123 3.97 -17.81 8.96
C LYS A 123 3.94 -16.53 9.78
N ASP A 124 4.53 -15.43 9.30
CA ASP A 124 4.73 -14.24 10.11
C ASP A 124 4.55 -12.96 9.28
N VAL A 125 3.56 -12.13 9.64
CA VAL A 125 3.42 -10.76 9.11
C VAL A 125 4.30 -9.87 10.00
N PHE A 126 5.51 -9.55 9.52
CA PHE A 126 6.41 -8.64 10.25
C PHE A 126 6.00 -7.20 10.01
N LEU A 127 5.08 -6.71 10.85
CA LEU A 127 4.85 -5.29 11.02
C LEU A 127 5.90 -4.74 11.98
N GLN A 128 6.92 -4.07 11.44
CA GLN A 128 7.81 -3.26 12.27
C GLN A 128 7.13 -1.95 12.67
N LEU A 129 5.93 -2.05 13.26
CA LEU A 129 5.17 -0.92 13.81
C LEU A 129 4.85 -1.08 15.30
N THR A 130 5.01 -2.27 15.90
CA THR A 130 5.01 -2.45 17.36
C THR A 130 5.83 -3.68 17.74
N LEU A 131 6.34 -3.74 18.98
CA LEU A 131 7.14 -4.83 19.57
C LEU A 131 6.43 -6.20 19.66
N HIS A 132 5.30 -6.39 18.98
CA HIS A 132 4.40 -7.54 19.16
C HIS A 132 4.27 -8.33 17.85
N SER A 133 4.37 -9.65 17.94
CA SER A 133 4.03 -10.54 16.84
C SER A 133 2.53 -10.83 16.88
N ILE A 134 1.87 -10.79 15.72
CA ILE A 134 0.43 -11.04 15.61
C ILE A 134 0.22 -12.18 14.62
N ARG A 135 -0.59 -13.16 15.01
CA ARG A 135 -1.02 -14.26 14.15
C ARG A 135 -2.49 -14.12 13.76
N MET A 136 -2.76 -14.36 12.48
CA MET A 136 -4.11 -14.53 11.94
C MET A 136 -4.18 -15.82 11.12
N ASP A 137 -5.28 -16.55 11.26
CA ASP A 137 -5.59 -17.69 10.42
C ASP A 137 -6.67 -17.24 9.41
N ILE A 138 -6.25 -16.96 8.18
CA ILE A 138 -7.13 -16.48 7.09
C ILE A 138 -7.38 -17.64 6.11
N PRO A 139 -8.66 -17.98 5.80
CA PRO A 139 -8.96 -18.98 4.79
C PRO A 139 -8.38 -18.58 3.43
N ARG A 140 -7.60 -19.49 2.82
CA ARG A 140 -7.06 -19.28 1.48
C ARG A 140 -8.20 -19.34 0.46
N VAL A 141 -8.25 -18.36 -0.42
CA VAL A 141 -9.09 -18.40 -1.61
C VAL A 141 -8.29 -19.04 -2.74
N ASP A 142 -8.90 -20.01 -3.43
CA ASP A 142 -8.31 -20.64 -4.61
C ASP A 142 -8.51 -19.78 -5.87
N ALA A 143 -7.92 -18.59 -5.85
CA ALA A 143 -7.86 -17.65 -6.97
C ALA A 143 -6.62 -16.76 -6.83
N VAL A 144 -6.14 -16.24 -7.96
CA VAL A 144 -5.01 -15.30 -8.00
C VAL A 144 -5.57 -13.90 -8.16
N PHE A 145 -5.39 -13.07 -7.14
CA PHE A 145 -5.73 -11.66 -7.16
C PHE A 145 -4.45 -10.84 -7.14
N VAL A 146 -4.38 -9.82 -7.98
CA VAL A 146 -3.27 -8.86 -7.98
C VAL A 146 -3.72 -7.59 -7.25
N GLY A 147 -2.82 -6.97 -6.47
CA GLY A 147 -3.11 -5.73 -5.74
C GLY A 147 -3.69 -5.91 -4.33
N THR A 148 -3.85 -7.14 -3.86
CA THR A 148 -4.32 -7.46 -2.50
C THR A 148 -3.31 -7.08 -1.42
N GLY A 149 -2.01 -7.26 -1.68
CA GLY A 149 -0.95 -6.78 -0.77
C GLY A 149 -0.91 -5.25 -0.65
N ASP A 150 -1.15 -4.55 -1.77
CA ASP A 150 -1.25 -3.08 -1.80
C ASP A 150 -2.45 -2.58 -0.99
N LEU A 151 -3.62 -3.20 -1.18
CA LEU A 151 -4.82 -2.91 -0.40
C LEU A 151 -4.62 -3.21 1.09
N PHE A 152 -4.02 -4.36 1.41
CA PHE A 152 -3.78 -4.75 2.79
C PHE A 152 -2.86 -3.75 3.51
N ALA A 153 -1.76 -3.34 2.89
CA ALA A 153 -0.86 -2.35 3.47
C ALA A 153 -1.54 -0.99 3.66
N ALA A 154 -2.33 -0.53 2.68
CA ALA A 154 -3.10 0.70 2.79
C ALA A 154 -4.13 0.66 3.94
N MET A 155 -4.89 -0.43 4.05
CA MET A 155 -5.86 -0.61 5.13
C MET A 155 -5.18 -0.70 6.49
N LEU A 156 -4.09 -1.44 6.58
CA LEU A 156 -3.32 -1.58 7.80
C LEU A 156 -2.75 -0.24 8.29
N LEU A 157 -2.23 0.59 7.38
CA LEU A 157 -1.83 1.97 7.69
C LEU A 157 -3.01 2.75 8.26
N ALA A 158 -4.15 2.75 7.56
CA ALA A 158 -5.30 3.54 7.97
C ALA A 158 -5.85 3.11 9.33
N TRP A 159 -6.10 1.81 9.53
CA TRP A 159 -6.70 1.31 10.75
C TRP A 159 -5.75 1.36 11.96
N THR A 160 -4.44 1.23 11.76
CA THR A 160 -3.47 1.44 12.86
C THR A 160 -3.37 2.91 13.27
N HIS A 161 -3.53 3.84 12.33
CA HIS A 161 -3.62 5.28 12.61
C HIS A 161 -4.93 5.64 13.33
N LEU A 162 -6.06 5.12 12.87
CA LEU A 162 -7.39 5.41 13.44
C LEU A 162 -7.62 4.72 14.79
N HIS A 163 -6.96 3.58 15.04
CA HIS A 163 -7.11 2.78 16.26
C HIS A 163 -5.75 2.38 16.86
N PRO A 164 -4.96 3.35 17.34
CA PRO A 164 -3.59 3.10 17.81
C PRO A 164 -3.51 2.11 18.97
N ASP A 165 -4.55 2.05 19.81
CA ASP A 165 -4.62 1.14 20.97
C ASP A 165 -5.28 -0.22 20.66
N ASN A 166 -5.72 -0.46 19.42
CA ASN A 166 -6.50 -1.65 19.08
C ASN A 166 -6.11 -2.26 17.73
N LEU A 167 -4.92 -2.87 17.70
CA LEU A 167 -4.38 -3.58 16.54
C LEU A 167 -5.29 -4.70 16.01
N LYS A 168 -6.21 -5.25 16.81
CA LYS A 168 -7.12 -6.32 16.37
C LYS A 168 -8.15 -5.85 15.34
N LEU A 169 -8.53 -4.58 15.35
CA LEU A 169 -9.46 -3.99 14.37
C LEU A 169 -8.81 -3.74 13.01
N ALA A 170 -7.48 -3.69 12.92
CA ALA A 170 -6.77 -3.32 11.70
C ALA A 170 -6.69 -4.41 10.63
N PHE A 171 -7.20 -5.61 10.91
CA PHE A 171 -7.06 -6.77 10.05
C PHE A 171 -8.41 -7.19 9.47
N TRP A 172 -8.65 -6.78 8.22
CA TRP A 172 -9.87 -7.05 7.46
C TRP A 172 -9.60 -7.93 6.22
N GLN A 173 -10.63 -8.67 5.77
CA GLN A 173 -10.57 -9.53 4.59
C GLN A 173 -11.60 -9.08 3.52
N PRO A 174 -11.18 -8.79 2.27
CA PRO A 174 -12.10 -8.59 1.15
C PRO A 174 -12.75 -9.89 0.70
N SER A 175 -14.01 -9.82 0.22
CA SER A 175 -14.74 -11.00 -0.24
C SER A 175 -14.19 -11.56 -1.57
N PRO A 176 -14.24 -12.89 -1.81
CA PRO A 176 -13.46 -13.56 -2.86
C PRO A 176 -13.97 -13.48 -4.31
N ALA A 177 -14.93 -12.62 -4.65
CA ALA A 177 -15.56 -12.67 -5.96
C ALA A 177 -14.87 -11.76 -6.99
N GLN A 178 -14.17 -12.37 -7.96
CA GLN A 178 -13.68 -11.84 -9.27
C GLN A 178 -12.18 -11.47 -9.38
N LEU A 179 -11.57 -11.71 -10.55
CA LEU A 179 -10.12 -11.58 -10.82
C LEU A 179 -9.55 -10.15 -10.64
N GLU A 180 -10.40 -9.12 -10.55
CA GLU A 180 -10.02 -7.73 -10.21
C GLU A 180 -10.79 -7.28 -8.95
N LEU A 181 -10.12 -6.47 -8.12
CA LEU A 181 -10.74 -5.89 -6.91
C LEU A 181 -11.90 -4.96 -7.27
N ARG A 182 -13.06 -5.15 -6.62
CA ARG A 182 -14.25 -4.28 -6.78
C ARG A 182 -14.19 -3.03 -5.91
N MET A 183 -13.11 -2.28 -6.02
CA MET A 183 -12.75 -1.24 -5.06
C MET A 183 -13.88 -0.22 -4.78
N VAL A 184 -14.46 0.34 -5.85
CA VAL A 184 -15.54 1.34 -5.72
C VAL A 184 -16.82 0.74 -5.14
N GLN A 185 -17.15 -0.51 -5.47
CA GLN A 185 -18.38 -1.14 -4.97
C GLN A 185 -18.25 -1.60 -3.52
N SER A 186 -17.03 -1.82 -3.04
CA SER A 186 -16.72 -2.13 -1.64
C SER A 186 -16.46 -0.89 -0.78
N LYS A 187 -16.83 0.32 -1.23
CA LYS A 187 -16.63 1.54 -0.45
C LYS A 187 -17.20 1.45 0.98
N ALA A 188 -18.44 0.97 1.12
CA ALA A 188 -19.07 0.82 2.43
C ALA A 188 -18.32 -0.18 3.32
N ASP A 189 -17.83 -1.28 2.73
CA ASP A 189 -17.03 -2.29 3.45
C ASP A 189 -15.65 -1.76 3.87
N ILE A 190 -15.12 -0.77 3.16
CA ILE A 190 -13.88 -0.07 3.52
C ILE A 190 -14.13 0.89 4.68
N GLU A 191 -15.23 1.64 4.66
CA GLU A 191 -15.59 2.62 5.70
C GLU A 191 -15.93 1.95 7.04
N ASP A 192 -16.72 0.87 7.01
CA ASP A 192 -17.18 0.15 8.21
C ASP A 192 -17.15 -1.38 7.99
N PRO A 193 -15.97 -2.00 8.08
CA PRO A 193 -15.81 -3.42 7.82
C PRO A 193 -16.44 -4.29 8.92
N ALA A 194 -17.24 -5.28 8.52
CA ALA A 194 -17.61 -6.36 9.43
C ALA A 194 -16.35 -7.17 9.83
N ILE A 195 -16.14 -7.37 11.13
CA ILE A 195 -15.03 -8.19 11.65
C ILE A 195 -15.35 -9.67 11.42
N VAL A 196 -14.61 -10.30 10.50
CA VAL A 196 -14.80 -11.71 10.11
C VAL A 196 -13.60 -12.61 10.43
N VAL A 197 -12.47 -12.04 10.85
CA VAL A 197 -11.25 -12.76 11.23
C VAL A 197 -10.79 -12.28 12.61
N ASN A 198 -10.37 -13.22 13.47
CA ASN A 198 -9.80 -12.90 14.77
C ASN A 198 -8.27 -12.99 14.72
N ALA A 199 -7.60 -11.99 15.29
CA ALA A 199 -6.16 -11.97 15.47
C ALA A 199 -5.77 -12.34 16.91
N VAL A 200 -4.69 -13.12 17.05
CA VAL A 200 -4.08 -13.51 18.32
C VAL A 200 -2.72 -12.83 18.44
N VAL A 201 -2.50 -12.10 19.55
CA VAL A 201 -1.18 -11.56 19.90
C VAL A 201 -0.35 -12.72 20.45
N LEU A 202 0.88 -12.88 19.93
CA LEU A 202 1.82 -13.93 20.34
C LEU A 202 2.76 -13.46 21.46
#